data_AF-A0A8H6DVD7-F1
#
_entry.id   AF-A0A8H6DVD7-F1
#
_cell.length_a   1.000
_cell.length_b   1.000
_cell.length_c   1.000
_cell.angle_alpha   90.00
_cell.angle_beta   90.00
_cell.angle_gamma   90.00
#
_symmetry.space_group_name_H-M   'P 1'
#
loop_
_entity.id
_entity.type
_entity.pdbx_description
1 polymer ?
#
loop_
_entity_poly.entity_id
_entity_poly.type
_entity_poly.pdbx_seq_one_letter_code
_entity_poly.pdbx_strand_id
1 'polypeptide(L)'
;MSSQHQKAIVSFGYSTDVQTYISVLESRPNRALSAIGAITQGEHTHTHTSPAMSPPAIIAPSILSADFGALGKACSDTIAQGADWLHVDIMDGHFVPNMTFGAPVVTKIRSHVDRPATAYAKGTFDCHMMIAEPKRWVRDFKKAGCDLYCFHYEAAVSSTAADSPSGQSDQKTSPKELIRFIHAEGMQAGIAIKPSTPVDVLWEILDCPNKEEVPDVSSCPLHCYPYARRNQ
;
A
#
# COMPACT_ATOMS: atom_id res chain seq x y z
N MET A 1 15.33 19.38 -14.83
CA MET A 1 14.15 18.53 -15.12
C MET A 1 14.36 17.22 -14.40
N SER A 2 13.79 17.07 -13.20
CA SER A 2 14.03 15.93 -12.31
C SER A 2 13.21 14.72 -12.79
N SER A 3 13.89 13.65 -13.19
CA SER A 3 13.30 12.36 -13.52
C SER A 3 12.72 11.73 -12.25
N GLN A 4 11.39 11.70 -12.11
CA GLN A 4 10.71 10.93 -11.07
C GLN A 4 10.83 9.44 -11.42
N HIS A 5 11.73 8.74 -10.74
CA HIS A 5 11.91 7.30 -10.89
C HIS A 5 10.78 6.58 -10.15
N GLN A 6 10.01 5.77 -10.88
CA GLN A 6 8.86 4.98 -10.40
C GLN A 6 9.33 3.92 -9.39
N LYS A 7 8.62 3.64 -8.30
CA LYS A 7 9.04 2.62 -7.33
C LYS A 7 7.98 1.53 -7.09
N ALA A 8 8.40 0.27 -6.97
CA ALA A 8 7.54 -0.88 -6.63
C ALA A 8 7.74 -1.29 -5.16
N ILE A 9 6.68 -1.47 -4.38
CA ILE A 9 6.80 -1.80 -2.95
C ILE A 9 6.96 -3.31 -2.76
N VAL A 10 8.07 -3.73 -2.15
CA VAL A 10 8.30 -5.11 -1.71
C VAL A 10 8.46 -5.09 -0.19
N SER A 11 7.38 -5.43 0.52
CA SER A 11 7.41 -5.65 1.97
C SER A 11 7.77 -7.10 2.27
N PHE A 12 8.75 -7.32 3.16
CA PHE A 12 9.12 -8.64 3.65
C PHE A 12 8.72 -8.74 5.13
N GLY A 13 7.61 -9.43 5.40
CA GLY A 13 7.17 -9.77 6.76
C GLY A 13 7.34 -11.27 7.03
N TYR A 14 8.05 -11.63 8.10
CA TYR A 14 8.03 -12.98 8.67
C TYR A 14 6.88 -13.08 9.67
N SER A 15 5.68 -13.31 9.17
CA SER A 15 4.57 -13.87 9.93
C SER A 15 4.12 -15.12 9.18
N THR A 16 3.60 -16.12 9.87
CA THR A 16 3.23 -17.43 9.30
C THR A 16 2.14 -17.38 8.22
N ASP A 17 1.67 -16.18 7.87
CA ASP A 17 0.81 -15.87 6.73
C ASP A 17 1.57 -14.94 5.78
N VAL A 18 2.05 -15.50 4.66
CA VAL A 18 2.80 -14.79 3.62
C VAL A 18 1.87 -13.80 2.90
N GLN A 19 1.88 -12.53 3.31
CA GLN A 19 1.33 -11.45 2.49
C GLN A 19 2.44 -10.92 1.58
N THR A 20 2.60 -11.50 0.39
CA THR A 20 3.32 -10.81 -0.67
C THR A 20 2.46 -9.64 -1.14
N TYR A 21 2.87 -8.41 -0.83
CA TYR A 21 2.30 -7.22 -1.48
C TYR A 21 2.83 -7.20 -2.92
N ILE A 22 2.11 -7.79 -3.86
CA ILE A 22 2.30 -7.52 -5.28
C ILE A 22 1.32 -6.41 -5.62
N SER A 23 1.83 -5.19 -5.83
CA SER A 23 1.08 -4.20 -6.61
C SER A 23 0.76 -4.86 -7.96
N VAL A 24 -0.51 -5.14 -8.19
CA VAL A 24 -1.03 -5.85 -9.36
C VAL A 24 -0.48 -5.21 -10.63
N LEU A 25 0.52 -5.85 -11.23
CA LEU A 25 0.84 -5.66 -12.64
C LEU A 25 0.22 -6.85 -13.37
N GLU A 26 -0.70 -6.51 -14.26
CA GLU A 26 -1.60 -7.34 -15.05
C GLU A 26 -1.16 -8.79 -15.32
N SER A 27 -2.08 -9.74 -15.08
CA SER A 27 -2.19 -10.92 -15.93
C SER A 27 -3.66 -11.23 -16.22
N ARG A 28 -4.17 -10.75 -17.36
CA ARG A 28 -5.37 -11.34 -17.97
C ARG A 28 -4.94 -12.57 -18.77
N PRO A 29 -5.57 -13.75 -18.59
CA PRO A 29 -5.28 -14.90 -19.44
C PRO A 29 -5.75 -14.64 -20.88
N ASN A 30 -4.84 -14.89 -21.82
CA ASN A 30 -5.00 -14.80 -23.26
C ASN A 30 -6.34 -15.38 -23.76
N ARG A 31 -7.08 -14.57 -24.52
CA ARG A 31 -8.13 -15.07 -25.41
C ARG A 31 -8.02 -14.37 -26.78
N ALA A 32 -7.14 -14.88 -27.62
CA ALA A 32 -7.29 -14.85 -29.08
C ALA A 32 -6.25 -15.79 -29.71
N LEU A 33 -6.68 -17.03 -29.99
CA LEU A 33 -6.07 -17.86 -31.00
C LEU A 33 -6.36 -17.27 -32.39
N SER A 34 -5.40 -17.44 -33.29
CA SER A 34 -5.49 -17.41 -34.76
C SER A 34 -5.91 -16.10 -35.46
N ALA A 35 -4.95 -15.46 -36.12
CA ALA A 35 -5.11 -15.03 -37.52
C ALA A 35 -3.74 -14.85 -38.20
N ILE A 36 -3.62 -15.49 -39.35
CA ILE A 36 -2.50 -15.61 -40.27
C ILE A 36 -2.27 -14.29 -41.04
N GLY A 37 -1.03 -13.98 -41.43
CA GLY A 37 -0.78 -13.03 -42.53
C GLY A 37 0.64 -12.46 -42.60
N ALA A 38 1.49 -13.08 -43.41
CA ALA A 38 2.84 -12.63 -43.75
C ALA A 38 2.86 -11.26 -44.45
N ILE A 39 3.83 -10.40 -44.15
CA ILE A 39 4.39 -9.37 -45.05
C ILE A 39 5.91 -9.24 -44.80
N THR A 40 6.59 -9.04 -45.92
CA THR A 40 7.99 -9.09 -46.33
C THR A 40 9.05 -8.31 -45.53
N GLN A 41 10.28 -8.82 -45.64
CA GLN A 41 11.55 -8.27 -45.15
C GLN A 41 11.81 -6.83 -45.63
N GLY A 42 12.16 -5.96 -44.68
CA GLY A 42 12.77 -4.65 -44.92
C GLY A 42 13.82 -4.40 -43.84
N GLU A 43 15.04 -4.08 -44.26
CA GLU A 43 16.18 -3.77 -43.39
C GLU A 43 15.84 -2.61 -42.46
N HIS A 44 15.73 -2.90 -41.17
CA HIS A 44 15.68 -1.88 -40.12
C HIS A 44 16.97 -1.95 -39.32
N THR A 45 17.74 -0.87 -39.41
CA THR A 45 18.85 -0.56 -38.51
C THR A 45 18.40 -0.75 -37.06
N HIS A 46 19.03 -1.69 -36.36
CA HIS A 46 18.77 -1.92 -34.94
C HIS A 46 19.28 -0.71 -34.15
N THR A 47 18.44 0.30 -33.96
CA THR A 47 18.58 1.22 -32.85
C THR A 47 18.37 0.40 -31.58
N HIS A 48 19.46 0.19 -30.84
CA HIS A 48 19.43 -0.47 -29.54
C HIS A 48 18.58 0.41 -28.61
N THR A 49 17.28 0.14 -28.55
CA THR A 49 16.40 0.73 -27.56
C THR A 49 16.85 0.15 -26.23
N SER A 50 17.40 1.00 -25.35
CA SER A 50 17.73 0.60 -23.98
C SER A 50 16.52 -0.10 -23.37
N PRO A 51 16.68 -1.28 -22.73
CA PRO A 51 15.56 -1.93 -22.06
C PRO A 51 14.99 -0.96 -21.03
N ALA A 52 13.66 -0.80 -21.04
CA ALA A 52 12.97 0.01 -20.05
C ALA A 52 13.36 -0.50 -18.65
N MET A 53 14.12 0.30 -17.91
CA MET A 53 14.55 -0.02 -16.55
C MET A 53 13.30 -0.23 -15.70
N SER A 54 13.20 -1.39 -15.06
CA SER A 54 12.12 -1.68 -14.11
C SER A 54 12.09 -0.64 -13.00
N PRO A 55 10.89 -0.27 -12.49
CA PRO A 55 10.78 0.69 -11.41
C PRO A 55 11.60 0.24 -10.19
N PRO A 56 12.45 1.11 -9.58
CA PRO A 56 13.19 0.77 -8.36
C PRO A 56 12.33 0.15 -7.26
N ALA A 57 12.79 -0.96 -6.68
CA ALA A 57 12.10 -1.57 -5.54
C ALA A 57 12.22 -0.69 -4.29
N ILE A 58 11.17 -0.68 -3.47
CA ILE A 58 11.16 -0.17 -2.09
C ILE A 58 11.34 -1.38 -1.18
N ILE A 59 12.32 -1.30 -0.29
CA ILE A 59 12.54 -2.30 0.75
C ILE A 59 11.97 -1.78 2.07
N ALA A 60 10.95 -2.48 2.57
CA ALA A 60 10.27 -2.17 3.84
C ALA A 60 10.37 -3.37 4.80
N PRO A 61 11.40 -3.44 5.66
CA PRO A 61 11.52 -4.50 6.65
C PRO A 61 10.44 -4.37 7.73
N SER A 62 9.80 -5.49 8.09
CA SER A 62 8.88 -5.53 9.23
C SER A 62 9.63 -5.42 10.55
N ILE A 63 9.17 -4.53 11.42
CA ILE A 63 9.72 -4.37 12.77
C ILE A 63 9.21 -5.44 13.75
N LEU A 64 8.27 -6.30 13.32
CA LEU A 64 7.73 -7.38 14.15
C LEU A 64 8.79 -8.42 14.52
N SER A 65 9.80 -8.60 13.67
CA SER A 65 10.94 -9.49 13.93
C SER A 65 12.08 -8.84 14.73
N ALA A 66 11.94 -7.58 15.12
CA ALA A 66 12.97 -6.88 15.89
C ALA A 66 12.89 -7.20 17.38
N ASP A 67 13.98 -6.92 18.11
CA ASP A 67 13.97 -6.93 19.57
C ASP A 67 13.14 -5.76 20.12
N PHE A 68 11.96 -6.05 20.67
CA PHE A 68 11.07 -5.04 21.25
C PHE A 68 11.68 -4.29 22.43
N GLY A 69 12.67 -4.87 23.13
CA GLY A 69 13.40 -4.18 24.20
C GLY A 69 14.28 -3.04 23.70
N ALA A 70 14.66 -3.06 22.41
CA ALA A 70 15.53 -2.07 21.78
C ALA A 70 14.96 -1.54 20.45
N LEU A 71 13.63 -1.49 20.32
CA LEU A 71 12.94 -1.25 19.04
C LEU A 71 13.36 0.06 18.36
N GLY A 72 13.54 1.15 19.11
CA GLY A 72 14.00 2.43 18.56
C GLY A 72 15.36 2.32 17.87
N LYS A 73 16.31 1.60 18.47
CA LYS A 73 17.63 1.35 17.89
C LYS A 73 17.55 0.45 16.67
N ALA A 74 16.74 -0.61 16.73
CA ALA A 74 16.54 -1.52 15.60
C ALA A 74 15.99 -0.76 14.37
N CYS A 75 15.02 0.13 14.57
CA CYS A 75 14.48 0.98 13.51
C CYS A 75 15.54 1.93 12.91
N SER A 76 16.31 2.63 13.75
CA SER A 76 17.35 3.55 13.27
C SER A 76 18.46 2.81 12.51
N ASP A 77 18.91 1.66 13.02
CA ASP A 77 19.95 0.85 12.40
C ASP A 77 19.48 0.31 11.04
N THR A 78 18.23 -0.14 10.94
CA THR A 78 17.64 -0.69 9.71
C THR A 78 17.58 0.36 8.60
N ILE A 79 17.13 1.58 8.93
CA ILE A 79 17.12 2.71 8.00
C ILE A 79 18.54 3.14 7.62
N ALA A 80 19.49 3.13 8.56
CA ALA A 80 20.89 3.45 8.28
C ALA A 80 21.55 2.41 7.34
N GLN A 81 21.14 1.14 7.43
CA GLN A 81 21.62 0.04 6.56
C GLN A 81 21.02 0.05 5.15
N GLY A 82 20.14 1.01 4.84
CA GLY A 82 19.65 1.22 3.47
C GLY A 82 18.20 0.81 3.22
N ALA A 83 17.43 0.45 4.26
CA ALA A 83 15.99 0.31 4.11
C ALA A 83 15.35 1.65 3.65
N ASP A 84 14.41 1.57 2.72
CA ASP A 84 13.62 2.73 2.30
C ASP A 84 12.61 3.05 3.40
N TRP A 85 11.78 2.07 3.77
CA TRP A 85 10.65 2.24 4.68
C TRP A 85 10.76 1.31 5.88
N LEU A 86 9.91 1.51 6.88
CA LEU A 86 9.68 0.54 7.94
C LEU A 86 8.23 0.07 7.89
N HIS A 87 8.06 -1.25 7.84
CA HIS A 87 6.74 -1.87 7.88
C HIS A 87 6.36 -2.17 9.34
N VAL A 88 5.16 -1.76 9.74
CA VAL A 88 4.70 -1.73 11.12
C VAL A 88 3.39 -2.51 11.22
N ASP A 89 3.49 -3.75 11.69
CA ASP A 89 2.36 -4.67 11.83
C ASP A 89 1.56 -4.40 13.12
N ILE A 90 0.33 -3.89 12.97
CA ILE A 90 -0.58 -3.58 14.08
C ILE A 90 -1.69 -4.62 14.15
N MET A 91 -1.72 -5.38 15.25
CA MET A 91 -2.67 -6.47 15.47
C MET A 91 -3.47 -6.25 16.77
N ASP A 92 -4.79 -6.47 16.73
CA ASP A 92 -5.71 -6.21 17.85
C ASP A 92 -6.27 -7.47 18.55
N GLY A 93 -5.82 -8.66 18.17
CA GLY A 93 -6.32 -9.93 18.70
C GLY A 93 -7.74 -10.32 18.25
N HIS A 94 -8.44 -9.45 17.53
CA HIS A 94 -9.82 -9.68 17.06
C HIS A 94 -9.84 -10.03 15.57
N PHE A 95 -9.14 -9.26 14.75
CA PHE A 95 -9.07 -9.51 13.31
C PHE A 95 -8.09 -10.62 12.95
N VAL A 96 -6.99 -10.70 13.72
CA VAL A 96 -5.99 -11.77 13.68
C VAL A 96 -5.79 -12.29 15.11
N PRO A 97 -5.50 -13.59 15.30
CA PRO A 97 -5.35 -14.21 16.62
C PRO A 97 -3.98 -13.91 17.25
N ASN A 98 -3.51 -12.66 17.16
CA ASN A 98 -2.27 -12.18 17.74
C ASN A 98 -2.41 -10.70 18.14
N MET A 99 -1.58 -10.23 19.06
CA MET A 99 -1.63 -8.85 19.57
C MET A 99 -0.22 -8.28 19.63
N THR A 100 0.00 -7.17 18.94
CA THR A 100 1.32 -6.51 18.85
C THR A 100 1.36 -5.27 19.75
N PHE A 101 1.28 -4.09 19.17
CA PHE A 101 1.35 -2.81 19.87
C PHE A 101 0.50 -1.76 19.13
N GLY A 102 0.20 -0.65 19.81
CA GLY A 102 -0.63 0.43 19.27
C GLY A 102 0.13 1.72 18.98
N ALA A 103 -0.62 2.78 18.71
CA ALA A 103 -0.13 4.13 18.46
C ALA A 103 0.91 4.67 19.48
N PRO A 104 0.86 4.35 20.80
CA PRO A 104 1.88 4.81 21.74
C PRO A 104 3.29 4.31 21.41
N VAL A 105 3.43 3.06 20.95
CA VAL A 105 4.74 2.50 20.57
C VAL A 105 5.22 3.14 19.27
N VAL A 106 4.33 3.29 18.28
CA VAL A 106 4.62 3.97 17.02
C VAL A 106 5.16 5.39 17.26
N THR A 107 4.56 6.11 18.20
CA THR A 107 5.00 7.46 18.59
C THR A 107 6.43 7.47 19.14
N LYS A 108 6.81 6.44 19.93
CA LYS A 108 8.16 6.33 20.49
C LYS A 108 9.19 5.93 19.46
N ILE A 109 8.89 5.00 18.55
CA ILE A 109 9.83 4.62 17.49
C ILE A 109 9.99 5.73 16.45
N ARG A 110 8.96 6.56 16.23
CA ARG A 110 8.99 7.67 15.27
C ARG A 110 10.08 8.69 15.59
N SER A 111 10.47 8.89 16.85
CA SER A 111 11.56 9.80 17.23
C SER A 111 12.96 9.26 16.92
N HIS A 112 13.10 7.98 16.55
CA HIS A 112 14.38 7.37 16.19
C HIS A 112 14.64 7.34 14.68
N VAL A 113 13.66 7.72 13.86
CA VAL A 113 13.75 7.71 12.40
C VAL A 113 13.30 9.06 11.87
N ASP A 114 14.11 9.67 11.01
CA ASP A 114 13.75 10.94 10.39
C ASP A 114 12.48 10.83 9.55
N ARG A 115 11.60 11.82 9.70
CA ARG A 115 10.36 11.87 8.92
C ARG A 115 10.69 12.07 7.43
N PRO A 116 9.93 11.41 6.53
CA PRO A 116 10.13 11.57 5.10
C PRO A 116 9.86 13.03 4.69
N ALA A 117 10.75 13.61 3.88
CA ALA A 117 10.61 14.99 3.39
C ALA A 117 9.50 15.13 2.33
N THR A 118 9.19 14.03 1.63
CA THR A 118 8.13 13.93 0.62
C THR A 118 7.40 12.62 0.78
N ALA A 119 6.19 12.51 0.24
CA ALA A 119 5.48 11.24 0.13
C ALA A 119 6.38 10.15 -0.48
N TYR A 120 6.25 8.91 0.00
CA TYR A 120 7.01 7.74 -0.47
C TYR A 120 8.54 7.81 -0.34
N ALA A 121 9.08 8.71 0.50
CA ALA A 121 10.51 8.86 0.70
C ALA A 121 11.09 7.91 1.76
N LYS A 122 12.40 7.98 1.97
CA LYS A 122 13.08 7.21 3.01
C LYS A 122 12.55 7.59 4.40
N GLY A 123 12.34 6.61 5.26
CA GLY A 123 11.82 6.80 6.62
C GLY A 123 10.30 6.83 6.73
N THR A 124 9.58 6.52 5.64
CA THR A 124 8.11 6.29 5.67
C THR A 124 7.77 5.12 6.58
N PHE A 125 6.80 5.33 7.45
CA PHE A 125 6.17 4.26 8.23
C PHE A 125 4.93 3.75 7.48
N ASP A 126 5.02 2.50 7.05
CA ASP A 126 3.93 1.73 6.47
C ASP A 126 3.24 0.94 7.59
N CYS A 127 2.15 1.48 8.12
CA CYS A 127 1.38 0.85 9.18
C CYS A 127 0.35 -0.09 8.56
N HIS A 128 0.60 -1.39 8.68
CA HIS A 128 -0.32 -2.44 8.25
C HIS A 128 -1.28 -2.80 9.38
N MET A 129 -2.53 -2.45 9.17
CA MET A 129 -3.60 -2.46 10.14
C MET A 129 -4.38 -3.77 10.05
N MET A 130 -3.89 -4.79 10.76
CA MET A 130 -4.57 -6.06 10.99
C MET A 130 -5.52 -5.95 12.19
N ILE A 131 -6.49 -5.05 12.08
CA ILE A 131 -7.44 -4.71 13.14
C ILE A 131 -8.88 -4.72 12.64
N ALA A 132 -9.83 -5.01 13.52
CA ALA A 132 -11.22 -5.22 13.14
C ALA A 132 -11.94 -3.91 12.77
N GLU A 133 -11.58 -2.81 13.43
CA GLU A 133 -12.25 -1.51 13.30
C GLU A 133 -11.26 -0.41 12.86
N PRO A 134 -10.74 -0.43 11.62
CA PRO A 134 -9.65 0.44 11.19
C PRO A 134 -9.99 1.93 11.27
N LYS A 135 -11.22 2.32 10.89
CA LYS A 135 -11.65 3.73 10.86
C LYS A 135 -11.43 4.46 12.18
N ARG A 136 -11.63 3.79 13.31
CA ARG A 136 -11.53 4.36 14.66
C ARG A 136 -10.13 4.86 15.00
N TRP A 137 -9.11 4.30 14.38
CA TRP A 137 -7.71 4.51 14.77
C TRP A 137 -6.94 5.43 13.83
N VAL A 138 -7.52 5.82 12.69
CA VAL A 138 -6.86 6.65 11.67
C VAL A 138 -6.23 7.91 12.29
N ARG A 139 -6.98 8.66 13.10
CA ARG A 139 -6.50 9.88 13.76
C ARG A 139 -5.38 9.64 14.77
N ASP A 140 -5.44 8.53 15.50
CA ASP A 140 -4.43 8.20 16.51
C ASP A 140 -3.12 7.78 15.85
N PHE A 141 -3.19 7.03 14.75
CA PHE A 141 -2.01 6.67 13.96
C PHE A 141 -1.42 7.87 13.22
N LYS A 142 -2.25 8.82 12.73
CA LYS A 142 -1.75 10.09 12.19
C LYS A 142 -0.92 10.84 13.23
N LYS A 143 -1.45 10.98 14.45
CA LYS A 143 -0.74 11.64 15.56
C LYS A 143 0.55 10.91 15.94
N ALA A 144 0.54 9.57 15.89
CA ALA A 144 1.72 8.75 16.15
C ALA A 144 2.83 8.91 15.10
N GLY A 145 2.50 9.46 13.92
CA GLY A 145 3.44 9.65 12.82
C GLY A 145 3.44 8.53 11.80
N CYS A 146 2.29 7.87 11.61
CA CYS A 146 2.01 7.03 10.46
C CYS A 146 2.03 7.87 9.17
N ASP A 147 2.69 7.36 8.15
CA ASP A 147 2.78 8.01 6.83
C ASP A 147 1.83 7.32 5.83
N LEU A 148 1.87 5.98 5.78
CA LEU A 148 0.99 5.13 4.98
C LEU A 148 0.14 4.26 5.91
N TYR A 149 -1.18 4.39 5.79
CA TYR A 149 -2.15 3.62 6.56
C TYR A 149 -2.76 2.54 5.67
N CYS A 150 -2.30 1.30 5.83
CA CYS A 150 -2.73 0.17 5.02
C CYS A 150 -3.73 -0.69 5.79
N PHE A 151 -4.99 -0.74 5.36
CA PHE A 151 -6.04 -1.49 6.05
C PHE A 151 -6.52 -2.70 5.24
N HIS A 152 -7.09 -3.69 5.91
CA HIS A 152 -7.71 -4.84 5.24
C HIS A 152 -9.10 -4.50 4.68
N TYR A 153 -9.34 -4.83 3.40
CA TYR A 153 -10.65 -4.71 2.78
C TYR A 153 -11.75 -5.40 3.60
N GLU A 154 -11.46 -6.61 4.12
CA GLU A 154 -12.40 -7.40 4.90
C GLU A 154 -12.73 -6.75 6.25
N ALA A 155 -11.75 -6.08 6.86
CA ALA A 155 -11.98 -5.31 8.07
C ALA A 155 -12.93 -4.16 7.76
N ALA A 156 -12.63 -3.34 6.74
CA ALA A 156 -13.46 -2.20 6.37
C ALA A 156 -14.92 -2.59 6.08
N VAL A 157 -15.20 -3.66 5.33
CA VAL A 157 -16.60 -4.04 5.02
C VAL A 157 -17.37 -4.64 6.19
N SER A 158 -16.68 -5.24 7.17
CA SER A 158 -17.31 -5.86 8.33
C SER A 158 -17.50 -4.90 9.50
N SER A 159 -16.70 -3.84 9.57
CA SER A 159 -16.64 -2.88 10.66
C SER A 159 -17.73 -1.80 10.64
N THR A 160 -17.81 -1.04 11.74
CA THR A 160 -18.68 0.13 11.89
C THR A 160 -17.95 1.43 11.60
N ALA A 161 -18.68 2.43 11.11
CA ALA A 161 -18.15 3.72 10.67
C ALA A 161 -17.90 4.68 11.84
N ALA A 162 -17.40 4.18 12.96
CA ALA A 162 -17.05 4.98 14.12
C ALA A 162 -15.71 5.73 13.89
N ASP A 163 -15.71 7.03 14.15
CA ASP A 163 -14.55 7.90 13.90
C ASP A 163 -13.58 8.00 15.10
N SER A 164 -13.88 7.32 16.21
CA SER A 164 -13.03 7.33 17.40
C SER A 164 -13.09 6.01 18.19
N PRO A 165 -12.07 5.72 19.01
CA PRO A 165 -12.06 4.53 19.85
C PRO A 165 -13.13 4.53 20.96
N SER A 166 -13.72 5.67 21.31
CA SER A 166 -14.85 5.74 22.26
C SER A 166 -16.20 5.90 21.57
N GLY A 167 -16.21 6.18 20.27
CA GLY A 167 -17.42 6.37 19.48
C GLY A 167 -18.13 5.06 19.18
N GLN A 168 -19.45 5.15 19.04
CA GLN A 168 -20.30 4.07 18.55
C GLN A 168 -21.01 4.57 17.28
N SER A 169 -21.17 3.69 16.30
CA SER A 169 -21.87 3.96 15.06
C SER A 169 -22.55 2.68 14.60
N ASP A 170 -23.78 2.80 14.12
CA ASP A 170 -24.53 1.68 13.52
C ASP A 170 -24.29 1.57 12.01
N GLN A 171 -23.68 2.59 11.41
CA GLN A 171 -23.37 2.61 9.99
C GLN A 171 -22.20 1.70 9.68
N LYS A 172 -22.25 0.98 8.56
CA LYS A 172 -21.14 0.16 8.10
C LYS A 172 -20.05 1.01 7.46
N THR A 173 -18.80 0.64 7.68
CA THR A 173 -17.68 1.30 7.02
C THR A 173 -17.66 0.93 5.54
N SER A 174 -17.56 1.92 4.66
CA SER A 174 -17.24 1.71 3.25
C SER A 174 -15.73 1.85 3.04
N PRO A 175 -15.06 0.92 2.32
CA PRO A 175 -13.64 1.06 2.00
C PRO A 175 -13.29 2.38 1.31
N LYS A 176 -14.14 2.86 0.39
CA LYS A 176 -13.96 4.13 -0.33
C LYS A 176 -14.00 5.34 0.62
N GLU A 177 -14.94 5.33 1.56
CA GLU A 177 -15.07 6.39 2.56
C GLU A 177 -13.90 6.38 3.57
N LEU A 178 -13.42 5.18 3.93
CA LEU A 178 -12.24 5.03 4.77
C LEU A 178 -11.00 5.60 4.08
N ILE A 179 -10.79 5.30 2.79
CA ILE A 179 -9.70 5.88 2.00
C ILE A 179 -9.79 7.41 1.98
N ARG A 180 -10.98 7.95 1.68
CA ARG A 180 -11.22 9.40 1.72
C ARG A 180 -10.90 10.01 3.07
N PHE A 181 -11.27 9.33 4.15
CA PHE A 181 -10.98 9.77 5.51
C PHE A 181 -9.47 9.76 5.82
N ILE A 182 -8.74 8.72 5.40
CA ILE A 182 -7.28 8.63 5.55
C ILE A 182 -6.58 9.78 4.81
N HIS A 183 -6.99 10.06 3.57
CA HIS A 183 -6.46 11.19 2.80
C HIS A 183 -6.78 12.55 3.44
N ALA A 184 -8.00 12.72 3.97
CA ALA A 184 -8.40 13.96 4.65
C ALA A 184 -7.56 14.24 5.91
N GLU A 185 -7.11 13.20 6.61
CA GLU A 185 -6.17 13.31 7.74
C GLU A 185 -4.70 13.50 7.28
N GLY A 186 -4.46 13.55 5.97
CA GLY A 186 -3.16 13.81 5.36
C GLY A 186 -2.19 12.64 5.46
N MET A 187 -2.69 11.40 5.44
CA MET A 187 -1.88 10.18 5.28
C MET A 187 -2.10 9.58 3.91
N GLN A 188 -1.20 8.68 3.53
CA GLN A 188 -1.37 7.85 2.35
C GLN A 188 -2.27 6.66 2.68
N ALA A 189 -3.11 6.20 1.74
CA ALA A 189 -4.03 5.09 1.97
C ALA A 189 -3.62 3.82 1.22
N GLY A 190 -3.41 2.71 1.94
CA GLY A 190 -3.16 1.38 1.38
C GLY A 190 -4.33 0.43 1.61
N ILE A 191 -4.48 -0.57 0.74
CA ILE A 191 -5.46 -1.65 0.91
C ILE A 191 -4.80 -3.02 0.83
N ALA A 192 -5.05 -3.85 1.83
CA ALA A 192 -4.63 -5.24 1.91
C ALA A 192 -5.86 -6.16 1.75
N ILE A 193 -5.65 -7.34 1.17
CA ILE A 193 -6.67 -8.39 1.06
C ILE A 193 -6.09 -9.69 1.60
N LYS A 194 -6.89 -10.49 2.31
CA LYS A 194 -6.50 -11.83 2.76
C LYS A 194 -6.25 -12.75 1.56
N PRO A 195 -5.42 -13.79 1.70
CA PRO A 195 -5.14 -14.73 0.60
C PRO A 195 -6.40 -15.42 0.04
N SER A 196 -7.43 -15.61 0.85
CA SER A 196 -8.71 -16.20 0.45
C SER A 196 -9.64 -15.24 -0.28
N THR A 197 -9.36 -13.93 -0.25
CA THR A 197 -10.21 -12.91 -0.85
C THR A 197 -9.79 -12.68 -2.28
N PRO A 198 -10.70 -12.80 -3.26
CA PRO A 198 -10.36 -12.59 -4.66
C PRO A 198 -9.96 -11.14 -4.90
N VAL A 199 -8.91 -10.93 -5.71
CA VAL A 199 -8.42 -9.58 -6.07
C VAL A 199 -9.50 -8.72 -6.74
N ASP A 200 -10.50 -9.35 -7.35
CA ASP A 200 -11.55 -8.66 -8.10
C ASP A 200 -12.38 -7.68 -7.27
N VAL A 201 -12.42 -7.84 -5.94
CA VAL A 201 -13.09 -6.90 -5.03
C VAL A 201 -12.48 -5.49 -5.07
N LEU A 202 -11.23 -5.37 -5.53
CA LEU A 202 -10.52 -4.11 -5.60
C LEU A 202 -10.86 -3.30 -6.85
N TRP A 203 -11.32 -3.93 -7.94
CA TRP A 203 -11.59 -3.22 -9.20
C TRP A 203 -12.60 -2.09 -9.03
N GLU A 204 -13.66 -2.32 -8.25
CA GLU A 204 -14.68 -1.29 -8.01
C GLU A 204 -14.14 -0.05 -7.25
N ILE A 205 -13.08 -0.24 -6.46
CA ILE A 205 -12.40 0.85 -5.74
C ILE A 205 -11.42 1.54 -6.68
N LEU A 206 -10.63 0.78 -7.43
CA LEU A 206 -9.59 1.29 -8.34
C LEU A 206 -10.17 2.04 -9.55
N ASP A 207 -11.32 1.61 -10.07
CA ASP A 207 -12.01 2.26 -11.19
C ASP A 207 -12.83 3.50 -10.75
N CYS A 208 -12.78 3.87 -9.47
CA CYS A 208 -13.49 5.04 -8.98
C CYS A 208 -12.94 6.32 -9.64
N PRO A 209 -13.80 7.18 -10.22
CA PRO A 209 -13.33 8.43 -10.84
C PRO A 209 -12.82 9.45 -9.80
N ASN A 210 -13.21 9.32 -8.53
CA ASN A 210 -12.77 10.20 -7.47
C ASN A 210 -11.43 9.71 -6.92
N LYS A 211 -10.35 10.47 -7.19
CA LYS A 211 -9.00 10.15 -6.72
C LYS A 211 -8.88 10.10 -5.20
N GLU A 212 -9.70 10.83 -4.47
CA GLU A 212 -9.68 10.81 -3.00
C GLU A 212 -10.22 9.51 -2.41
N GLU A 213 -10.90 8.68 -3.21
CA GLU A 213 -11.49 7.40 -2.80
C GLU A 213 -10.73 6.18 -3.34
N VAL A 214 -9.62 6.43 -4.05
CA VAL A 214 -8.75 5.40 -4.64
C VAL A 214 -7.48 5.30 -3.78
N PRO A 215 -7.02 4.11 -3.40
CA PRO A 215 -5.81 3.98 -2.60
C PRO A 215 -4.57 4.51 -3.33
N ASP A 216 -3.60 4.96 -2.54
CA ASP A 216 -2.30 5.42 -2.99
C ASP A 216 -1.51 4.25 -3.62
N VAL A 217 -1.30 4.33 -4.92
CA VAL A 217 -0.32 3.51 -5.63
C VAL A 217 0.98 4.31 -5.71
N SER A 218 2.11 3.73 -5.30
CA SER A 218 3.43 4.38 -5.36
C SER A 218 3.73 4.83 -6.79
N SER A 219 3.42 6.10 -7.07
CA SER A 219 3.64 6.82 -8.33
C SER A 219 3.74 5.94 -9.57
N CYS A 220 2.64 5.28 -9.95
CA CYS A 220 2.44 4.83 -11.33
C CYS A 220 1.60 5.90 -12.06
N PRO A 221 2.21 6.87 -12.75
CA PRO A 221 1.47 7.63 -13.74
C PRO A 221 1.28 6.71 -14.95
N LEU A 222 0.31 5.80 -14.87
CA LEU A 222 -0.37 5.34 -16.08
C LEU A 222 -1.22 6.52 -16.57
N HIS A 223 -0.55 7.46 -17.22
CA HIS A 223 -1.13 8.23 -18.32
C HIS A 223 -1.36 7.29 -19.52
N CYS A 224 -2.07 6.18 -19.29
CA CYS A 224 -2.67 5.33 -20.29
C CYS A 224 -4.20 5.38 -20.15
N TYR A 225 -4.76 6.55 -19.85
CA TYR A 225 -6.02 6.94 -20.48
C TYR A 225 -5.67 7.61 -21.81
N PRO A 226 -5.61 6.81 -22.89
CA PRO A 226 -6.58 7.04 -23.92
C PRO A 226 -7.09 5.71 -24.47
N TYR A 227 -8.17 5.17 -23.89
CA TYR A 227 -9.17 4.54 -24.74
C TYR A 227 -10.40 5.42 -24.74
N ALA A 228 -10.37 6.37 -25.67
CA ALA A 228 -11.52 7.13 -26.08
C ALA A 228 -12.70 6.17 -26.28
N ARG A 229 -13.87 6.60 -25.81
CA ARG A 229 -15.14 6.20 -26.39
C ARG A 229 -15.03 6.37 -27.92
N ARG A 230 -14.83 5.27 -28.63
CA ARG A 230 -15.20 5.12 -30.03
C ARG A 230 -15.92 3.81 -30.13
N ASN A 231 -17.22 3.88 -29.89
CA ASN A 231 -18.29 3.14 -30.58
C ASN A 231 -19.62 3.47 -29.89
N GLN A 232 -20.10 4.66 -30.20
CA GLN A 232 -21.49 5.00 -30.52
C GLN A 232 -21.48 6.36 -31.21
#